data_AF-A0A520H0X0-F1
#
_entry.id   AF-A0A520H0X0-F1
#
_cell.length_a   1.000
_cell.length_b   1.000
_cell.length_c   1.000
_cell.angle_alpha   90.00
_cell.angle_beta   90.00
_cell.angle_gamma   90.00
#
_symmetry.space_group_name_H-M   'P 1'
#
loop_
_entity.id
_entity.type
_entity.pdbx_description
1 polymer ?
#
loop_
_entity_poly.entity_id
_entity_poly.type
_entity_poly.pdbx_seq_one_letter_code
_entity_poly.pdbx_strand_id
1 'polypeptide(L)'
;RHAGPADLEAALAAGRARLLALFDGFRRALGPDGLRIAQDPAVNLPLWELGHIGWFEEVWLARNTGRSRGADCDPLAARMPSLLPDADAFYDSSAVAHGGSRRTAPAAGCGRPRARPPGRPARRGASPGPPRPRPRAGPRPPL
;
A
#
# COMPACT_ATOMS: atom_id res chain seq x y z
N ARG A 1 -35.69 0.81 3.89
CA ARG A 1 -35.36 -0.59 3.52
C ARG A 1 -34.68 -1.21 4.73
N HIS A 2 -35.14 -2.37 5.20
CA HIS A 2 -34.55 -3.09 6.33
C HIS A 2 -34.26 -4.53 5.88
N ALA A 3 -33.12 -5.07 6.28
CA ALA A 3 -32.69 -6.45 6.01
C ALA A 3 -32.08 -7.01 7.30
N GLY A 4 -32.28 -8.30 7.57
CA GLY A 4 -31.71 -8.94 8.75
C GLY A 4 -30.20 -9.16 8.61
N PRO A 5 -29.49 -9.50 9.71
CA PRO A 5 -28.06 -9.80 9.66
C PRO A 5 -27.70 -10.91 8.66
N ALA A 6 -28.49 -11.99 8.62
CA ALA A 6 -28.29 -13.10 7.68
C ALA A 6 -28.51 -12.68 6.22
N ASP A 7 -29.48 -11.82 5.95
CA ASP A 7 -29.74 -11.29 4.60
C ASP A 7 -28.57 -10.40 4.14
N LEU A 8 -28.04 -9.57 5.04
CA LEU A 8 -26.87 -8.71 4.76
C LEU A 8 -25.62 -9.55 4.51
N GLU A 9 -25.37 -10.58 5.32
CA GLU A 9 -24.27 -11.52 5.12
C GLU A 9 -24.38 -12.21 3.75
N ALA A 10 -25.55 -12.74 3.42
CA ALA A 10 -25.80 -13.38 2.14
C ALA A 10 -25.60 -12.41 0.97
N ALA A 11 -26.08 -11.17 1.09
CA ALA A 11 -25.92 -10.14 0.07
C ALA A 11 -24.46 -9.73 -0.14
N LEU A 12 -23.69 -9.57 0.94
CA LEU A 12 -22.25 -9.25 0.87
C LEU A 12 -21.46 -10.41 0.25
N ALA A 13 -21.74 -11.65 0.65
CA ALA A 13 -21.11 -12.83 0.09
C ALA A 13 -21.42 -12.99 -1.41
N ALA A 14 -22.68 -12.82 -1.80
CA ALA A 14 -23.09 -12.86 -3.21
C ALA A 14 -22.48 -11.72 -4.03
N GLY A 15 -22.43 -10.51 -3.47
CA GLY A 15 -21.77 -9.35 -4.08
C GLY A 15 -20.29 -9.60 -4.33
N ARG A 16 -19.58 -10.15 -3.34
CA ARG A 16 -18.17 -10.54 -3.46
C ARG A 16 -17.97 -11.61 -4.54
N ALA A 17 -18.79 -12.66 -4.56
CA ALA A 17 -18.71 -13.71 -5.57
C ALA A 17 -18.93 -13.14 -6.99
N ARG A 18 -19.92 -12.26 -7.16
CA ARG A 18 -20.20 -11.60 -8.44
C ARG A 18 -19.05 -10.70 -8.89
N LEU A 19 -18.48 -9.90 -7.98
CA LEU A 19 -17.34 -9.04 -8.25
C LEU A 19 -16.15 -9.85 -8.76
N LEU A 20 -15.79 -10.92 -8.05
CA LEU A 20 -14.67 -11.78 -8.43
C LEU A 20 -14.92 -12.45 -9.78
N ALA A 21 -16.14 -12.95 -10.03
CA ALA A 21 -16.51 -13.55 -11.32
C ALA A 21 -16.39 -12.56 -12.50
N LEU A 22 -16.74 -11.28 -12.30
CA LEU A 22 -16.57 -10.24 -13.32
C LEU A 22 -15.10 -10.00 -13.65
N PHE A 23 -14.26 -9.83 -12.64
CA PHE A 23 -12.81 -9.65 -12.84
C PHE A 23 -12.17 -10.86 -13.50
N ASP A 24 -12.62 -12.06 -13.15
CA ASP A 24 -12.14 -13.29 -13.76
C ASP A 24 -12.59 -13.41 -15.23
N GLY A 25 -13.80 -12.94 -15.55
CA GLY A 25 -14.28 -12.76 -16.92
C GLY A 25 -13.43 -11.79 -17.73
N PHE A 26 -13.13 -10.60 -17.19
CA PHE A 26 -12.25 -9.62 -17.85
C PHE A 26 -10.85 -10.17 -18.07
N ARG A 27 -10.28 -10.85 -17.07
CA ARG A 27 -8.97 -11.49 -17.18
C ARG A 27 -8.92 -12.50 -18.34
N ARG A 28 -9.99 -13.26 -18.56
CA ARG A 28 -10.10 -14.18 -19.72
C ARG A 28 -10.27 -13.44 -21.04
N ALA A 29 -11.09 -12.38 -21.08
CA ALA A 29 -11.40 -11.65 -22.30
C ALA A 29 -10.23 -10.80 -22.83
N LEU A 30 -9.38 -10.27 -21.94
CA LEU A 30 -8.26 -9.38 -22.28
C LEU A 30 -6.96 -10.13 -22.66
N GLY A 31 -6.97 -11.47 -22.63
CA GLY A 31 -5.84 -12.28 -23.05
C GLY A 31 -4.69 -12.34 -22.03
N PRO A 32 -3.44 -12.59 -22.46
CA PRO A 32 -2.33 -12.97 -21.58
C PRO A 32 -1.92 -11.88 -20.57
N ASP A 33 -2.08 -10.60 -20.92
CA ASP A 33 -1.81 -9.49 -20.01
C ASP A 33 -2.94 -9.27 -18.99
N GLY A 34 -4.12 -9.86 -19.25
CA GLY A 34 -5.27 -9.89 -18.36
C GLY A 34 -5.71 -8.48 -17.94
N LEU A 35 -5.69 -8.21 -16.63
CA LEU A 35 -6.12 -6.92 -16.07
C LEU A 35 -5.04 -5.82 -16.12
N ARG A 36 -3.87 -6.11 -16.71
CA ARG A 36 -2.80 -5.12 -16.91
C ARG A 36 -3.02 -4.41 -18.24
N ILE A 37 -3.97 -3.48 -18.24
CA ILE A 37 -4.29 -2.66 -19.41
C ILE A 37 -3.45 -1.38 -19.46
N ALA A 38 -3.40 -0.76 -20.64
CA ALA A 38 -2.79 0.55 -20.82
C ALA A 38 -3.47 1.59 -19.91
N GLN A 39 -2.66 2.51 -19.38
CA GLN A 39 -3.15 3.57 -18.51
C GLN A 39 -3.91 4.62 -19.32
N ASP A 40 -5.06 5.03 -18.78
CA ASP A 40 -5.85 6.14 -19.31
C ASP A 40 -6.17 7.10 -18.15
N PRO A 41 -5.96 8.42 -18.29
CA PRO A 41 -6.21 9.39 -17.23
C PRO A 41 -7.67 9.46 -16.74
N ALA A 42 -8.63 8.99 -17.54
CA ALA A 42 -10.06 9.04 -17.24
C ALA A 42 -10.56 7.84 -16.43
N VAL A 43 -9.78 6.75 -16.31
CA VAL A 43 -10.19 5.54 -15.60
C VAL A 43 -9.10 5.01 -14.69
N ASN A 44 -9.50 4.48 -13.53
CA ASN A 44 -8.57 3.74 -12.68
C ASN A 44 -8.22 2.39 -13.33
N LEU A 45 -7.01 1.91 -13.05
CA LEU A 45 -6.61 0.57 -13.50
C LEU A 45 -7.47 -0.51 -12.83
N PRO A 46 -7.91 -1.56 -13.56
CA PRO A 46 -8.77 -2.60 -13.00
C PRO A 46 -8.20 -3.27 -11.75
N LEU A 47 -6.88 -3.52 -11.73
CA LEU A 47 -6.21 -4.09 -10.55
C LEU A 47 -6.23 -3.14 -9.34
N TRP A 48 -6.14 -1.83 -9.59
CA TRP A 48 -6.26 -0.84 -8.53
C TRP A 48 -7.69 -0.83 -7.98
N GLU A 49 -8.70 -0.84 -8.85
CA GLU A 49 -10.11 -0.86 -8.43
C GLU A 49 -10.45 -2.10 -7.59
N LEU A 50 -9.96 -3.28 -7.99
CA LEU A 50 -10.17 -4.49 -7.21
C LEU A 50 -9.55 -4.38 -5.80
N GLY A 51 -8.34 -3.83 -5.71
CA GLY A 51 -7.68 -3.58 -4.42
C GLY A 51 -8.42 -2.53 -3.58
N HIS A 52 -8.89 -1.45 -4.23
CA HIS A 52 -9.67 -0.39 -3.59
C HIS A 52 -10.98 -0.92 -3.00
N ILE A 53 -11.72 -1.77 -3.72
CA ILE A 53 -12.95 -2.37 -3.19
C ILE A 53 -12.67 -3.22 -1.94
N GLY A 54 -11.62 -4.05 -1.97
CA GLY A 54 -11.22 -4.85 -0.81
C GLY A 54 -10.78 -3.98 0.38
N TRP A 55 -10.01 -2.92 0.12
CA TRP A 55 -9.63 -1.93 1.13
C TRP A 55 -10.85 -1.21 1.71
N PHE A 56 -11.82 -0.81 0.87
CA PHE A 56 -13.02 -0.11 1.31
C PHE A 56 -13.88 -0.99 2.24
N GLU A 57 -14.06 -2.27 1.89
CA GLU A 57 -14.70 -3.27 2.74
C GLU A 57 -13.98 -3.38 4.10
N GLU A 58 -12.65 -3.48 4.08
CA GLU A 58 -11.83 -3.59 5.29
C GLU A 58 -11.96 -2.35 6.19
N VAL A 59 -11.89 -1.14 5.61
CA VAL A 59 -11.99 0.15 6.32
C VAL A 59 -13.31 0.26 7.08
N TRP A 60 -14.43 -0.07 6.44
CA TRP A 60 -15.76 0.17 7.01
C TRP A 60 -16.31 -0.99 7.84
N LEU A 61 -15.92 -2.23 7.55
CA LEU A 61 -16.44 -3.39 8.27
C LEU A 61 -15.46 -3.88 9.33
N ALA A 62 -14.22 -4.21 8.93
CA ALA A 62 -13.26 -4.83 9.83
C ALA A 62 -12.56 -3.82 10.75
N ARG A 63 -12.22 -2.65 10.21
CA ARG A 63 -11.36 -1.65 10.89
C ARG A 63 -12.14 -0.52 11.58
N ASN A 64 -13.43 -0.38 11.30
CA ASN A 64 -14.28 0.61 11.95
C ASN A 64 -14.87 0.06 13.26
N THR A 65 -14.29 0.47 14.39
CA THR A 65 -14.75 0.09 15.73
C THR A 65 -16.11 0.71 16.10
N GLY A 66 -16.50 1.80 15.44
CA GLY A 66 -17.77 2.50 15.64
C GLY A 66 -18.94 1.94 14.84
N ARG A 67 -18.74 0.92 13.99
CA ARG A 67 -19.75 0.45 13.02
C ARG A 67 -21.10 0.06 13.64
N SER A 68 -21.10 -0.44 14.88
CA SER A 68 -22.31 -0.83 15.60
C SER A 68 -23.25 0.34 15.89
N ARG A 69 -22.75 1.58 15.82
CA ARG A 69 -23.54 2.82 15.96
C ARG A 69 -24.33 3.17 14.69
N GLY A 70 -24.13 2.44 13.59
CA GLY A 70 -24.84 2.69 12.34
C GLY A 70 -24.61 4.11 11.83
N ALA A 71 -25.70 4.83 11.57
CA ALA A 71 -25.68 6.20 11.06
C ALA A 71 -25.06 7.22 12.02
N ASP A 72 -25.01 6.91 13.32
CA ASP A 72 -24.41 7.79 14.35
C ASP A 72 -22.90 7.56 14.49
N CYS A 73 -22.31 6.68 13.68
CA CYS A 73 -20.87 6.47 13.65
C CYS A 73 -20.16 7.74 13.16
N ASP A 74 -19.12 8.18 13.88
CA ASP A 74 -18.25 9.25 13.41
C ASP A 74 -17.52 8.80 12.13
N PRO A 75 -17.75 9.47 10.99
CA PRO A 75 -17.13 9.09 9.72
C PRO A 75 -15.62 9.36 9.71
N LEU A 76 -15.11 10.24 10.57
CA LEU A 76 -13.71 10.64 10.63
C LEU A 76 -12.91 9.92 11.73
N ALA A 77 -13.56 9.06 12.52
CA ALA A 77 -12.88 8.30 13.56
C ALA A 77 -11.75 7.44 12.98
N ALA A 78 -10.62 7.40 13.70
CA ALA A 78 -9.46 6.61 13.33
C ALA A 78 -9.84 5.13 13.13
N ARG A 79 -9.31 4.52 12.08
CA ARG A 79 -9.52 3.11 11.74
C ARG A 79 -8.41 2.26 12.36
N MET A 80 -8.71 1.01 12.70
CA MET A 80 -7.67 0.05 13.06
C MET A 80 -6.67 -0.12 11.90
N PRO A 81 -5.44 -0.58 12.14
CA PRO A 81 -4.47 -0.83 11.07
C PRO A 81 -4.99 -1.85 10.04
N SER A 82 -4.60 -1.69 8.77
CA SER A 82 -4.88 -2.67 7.71
C SER A 82 -4.03 -3.93 7.89
N LEU A 83 -4.56 -5.07 7.44
CA LEU A 83 -3.81 -6.31 7.27
C LEU A 83 -2.73 -6.18 6.21
N LEU A 84 -2.97 -5.38 5.16
CA LEU A 84 -2.00 -5.09 4.12
C LEU A 84 -1.22 -3.82 4.50
N PRO A 85 0.11 -3.91 4.70
CA PRO A 85 0.92 -2.72 4.97
C PRO A 85 0.75 -1.67 3.88
N ASP A 86 0.69 -0.40 4.29
CA ASP A 86 0.56 0.75 3.41
C ASP A 86 -0.73 0.78 2.56
N ALA A 87 -1.73 -0.04 2.89
CA ALA A 87 -2.98 -0.11 2.12
C ALA A 87 -3.66 1.25 1.96
N ASP A 88 -3.68 2.07 3.02
CA ASP A 88 -4.27 3.40 2.98
C ASP A 88 -3.53 4.30 1.97
N ALA A 89 -2.19 4.21 1.88
CA ALA A 89 -1.41 4.97 0.91
C ALA A 89 -1.61 4.51 -0.54
N PHE A 90 -2.06 3.28 -0.75
CA PHE A 90 -2.34 2.74 -2.08
C PHE A 90 -3.78 2.96 -2.52
N TYR A 91 -4.74 2.84 -1.61
CA TYR A 91 -6.14 2.63 -1.94
C TYR A 91 -7.10 3.68 -1.41
N ASP A 92 -6.66 4.60 -0.54
CA ASP A 92 -7.52 5.71 -0.10
C ASP A 92 -7.77 6.68 -1.24
N SER A 93 -8.95 6.59 -1.87
CA SER A 93 -9.32 7.44 -2.99
C SER A 93 -9.43 8.92 -2.65
N SER A 94 -9.57 9.28 -1.36
CA SER A 94 -9.64 10.67 -0.90
C SER A 94 -8.26 11.30 -0.76
N ALA A 95 -7.24 10.48 -0.46
CA ALA A 95 -5.85 10.91 -0.29
C ALA A 95 -4.99 10.68 -1.56
N VAL A 96 -5.31 9.64 -2.34
CA VAL A 96 -4.57 9.25 -3.53
C VAL A 96 -5.18 9.90 -4.77
N ALA A 97 -4.52 10.92 -5.30
CA ALA A 97 -4.95 11.63 -6.51
C ALA A 97 -5.24 10.68 -7.69
N HIS A 98 -6.34 10.96 -8.40
CA HIS A 98 -6.72 10.27 -9.63
C HIS A 98 -5.64 10.56 -10.69
N GLY A 99 -4.78 9.59 -10.96
CA GLY A 99 -3.58 9.76 -11.77
C GLY A 99 -2.38 9.07 -11.16
N GLY A 100 -1.24 9.78 -11.13
CA GLY A 100 0.06 9.15 -11.02
C GLY A 100 0.35 8.24 -9.81
N SER A 101 -0.40 8.38 -8.73
CA SER A 101 -0.18 7.64 -7.49
C SER A 101 -0.95 6.31 -7.42
N ARG A 102 -2.03 6.15 -8.21
CA ARG A 102 -2.77 4.87 -8.37
C ARG A 102 -2.07 3.89 -9.33
N ARG A 103 -0.97 4.34 -9.95
CA ARG A 103 -0.20 3.62 -10.99
C ARG A 103 0.58 2.38 -10.51
N THR A 104 0.85 2.25 -9.21
CA THR A 104 1.84 1.28 -8.67
C THR A 104 1.30 0.35 -7.57
N ALA A 105 0.02 0.44 -7.21
CA ALA A 105 -0.54 -0.37 -6.14
C ALA A 105 -0.46 -1.87 -6.50
N PRO A 106 0.12 -2.72 -5.64
CA PRO A 106 0.16 -4.16 -5.87
C PRO A 106 -1.24 -4.73 -5.69
N ALA A 107 -1.70 -5.56 -6.64
CA ALA A 107 -2.97 -6.28 -6.49
C ALA A 107 -3.06 -6.92 -5.10
N ALA A 108 -4.11 -6.62 -4.34
CA ALA A 108 -4.33 -7.19 -3.02
C ALA A 108 -4.35 -8.72 -3.13
N GLY A 109 -3.27 -9.37 -2.66
CA GLY A 109 -3.03 -10.81 -2.82
C GLY A 109 -1.67 -11.17 -3.43
N CYS A 110 -0.96 -10.23 -4.08
CA CYS A 110 0.41 -10.46 -4.54
C CYS A 110 1.39 -9.79 -3.56
N GLY A 111 1.67 -10.47 -2.44
CA GLY A 111 2.71 -10.05 -1.51
C GLY A 111 4.04 -9.94 -2.25
N ARG A 112 4.47 -8.72 -2.56
CA ARG A 112 5.83 -8.49 -3.02
C ARG A 112 6.73 -8.66 -1.78
N PRO A 113 7.67 -9.61 -1.74
CA PRO A 113 8.64 -9.63 -0.66
C PRO A 113 9.34 -8.27 -0.64
N ARG A 114 9.41 -7.65 0.53
CA ARG A 114 10.19 -6.43 0.77
C ARG A 114 11.54 -6.60 0.08
N ALA A 115 11.80 -5.81 -0.97
CA ALA A 115 13.17 -5.63 -1.42
C ALA A 115 13.89 -4.97 -0.25
N ARG A 116 14.72 -5.74 0.45
CA ARG A 116 15.67 -5.22 1.42
C ARG A 116 16.44 -4.11 0.71
N PRO A 117 16.47 -2.87 1.23
CA PRO A 117 17.27 -1.82 0.60
C PRO A 117 18.71 -2.34 0.45
N PRO A 118 19.40 -2.05 -0.66
CA PRO A 118 20.78 -2.50 -0.84
C PRO A 118 21.55 -2.11 0.41
N GLY A 119 22.04 -3.13 1.12
CA GLY A 119 22.82 -2.94 2.32
C GLY A 119 23.94 -1.98 1.97
N ARG A 120 24.04 -0.90 2.73
CA ARG A 120 25.15 0.05 2.66
C ARG A 120 26.44 -0.79 2.57
N PRO A 121 27.27 -0.64 1.52
CA PRO A 121 28.45 -1.49 1.39
C PRO A 121 29.27 -1.36 2.67
N ALA A 122 29.60 -2.50 3.28
CA ALA A 122 30.48 -2.55 4.41
C ALA A 122 31.74 -1.76 4.05
N ARG A 123 32.06 -0.74 4.85
CA ARG A 123 33.36 -0.06 4.76
C ARG A 123 34.42 -1.14 4.88
N ARG A 124 35.06 -1.49 3.76
CA ARG A 124 36.28 -2.30 3.79
C ARG A 124 37.22 -1.60 4.76
N GLY A 125 37.66 -2.33 5.77
CA GLY A 125 38.60 -1.85 6.76
C GLY A 125 39.80 -1.25 6.04
N ALA A 126 40.03 0.04 6.26
CA ALA A 126 41.29 0.66 5.91
C ALA A 126 42.34 0.06 6.86
N SER A 127 43.26 -0.74 6.32
CA SER A 127 44.46 -1.14 7.03
C SER A 127 45.18 0.12 7.52
N PRO A 128 45.64 0.18 8.79
CA PRO A 128 46.41 1.31 9.26
C PRO A 128 47.77 1.35 8.54
N GLY A 129 47.97 2.35 7.70
CA GLY A 129 49.28 2.68 7.15
C GLY A 129 50.23 3.20 8.24
N PRO A 130 51.56 3.10 8.04
CA PRO A 130 52.55 3.38 9.08
C PRO A 130 52.52 4.86 9.55
N PRO A 131 52.89 5.13 10.81
CA PRO A 131 52.81 6.46 11.39
C PRO A 131 53.78 7.44 10.70
N ARG A 132 53.28 8.63 10.39
CA ARG A 132 54.10 9.75 9.89
C ARG A 132 55.01 10.30 10.98
N PRO A 133 56.26 10.70 10.67
CA PRO A 133 57.18 11.28 11.65
C PRO A 133 56.72 12.67 12.11
N ARG A 134 56.94 12.96 13.41
CA ARG A 134 56.59 14.23 14.07
C ARG A 134 57.43 15.39 13.49
N PRO A 135 56.83 16.56 13.20
CA PRO A 135 57.61 17.75 12.86
C PRO A 135 58.32 18.31 14.10
N ARG A 136 59.61 18.66 13.94
CA ARG A 136 60.42 19.34 14.95
C ARG A 136 59.82 20.71 15.27
N ALA A 137 59.68 21.02 16.56
CA ALA A 137 59.31 22.35 17.04
C ALA A 137 60.46 23.33 16.81
N GLY A 138 60.24 24.34 15.96
CA GLY A 138 61.09 25.53 15.88
C GLY A 138 60.74 26.53 16.98
N PRO A 139 61.69 27.38 17.42
CA PRO A 139 61.53 28.19 18.63
C PRO A 139 60.56 29.35 18.45
N ARG A 140 59.76 29.62 19.50
CA ARG A 140 58.87 30.78 19.64
C ARG A 140 59.69 32.05 19.94
N PRO A 141 59.45 33.18 19.28
CA PRO A 141 59.97 34.48 19.72
C PRO A 141 59.08 35.11 20.84
N PRO A 142 59.66 35.94 21.72
CA PRO A 142 59.01 36.48 22.92
C PRO A 142 58.14 37.73 22.67
N LEU A 143 57.39 38.06 23.74
CA LEU A 143 56.25 38.96 23.93
C LEU A 143 56.32 40.36 23.29
#